data_AF-A0A3Q3MLP2-F1
#
_entry.id   AF-A0A3Q3MLP2-F1
#
_cell.length_a   1.000
_cell.length_b   1.000
_cell.length_c   1.000
_cell.angle_alpha   90.00
_cell.angle_beta   90.00
_cell.angle_gamma   90.00
#
_symmetry.space_group_name_H-M   'P 1'
#
loop_
_entity.id
_entity.type
_entity.pdbx_description
1 polymer ?
#
loop_
_entity_poly.entity_id
_entity_poly.type
_entity_poly.pdbx_seq_one_letter_code
_entity_poly.pdbx_strand_id
1 'polypeptide(L)'
;MVQPNPDFAMHWDMSGEESGGALRVPPELAANEVVTRLLGDNQQLREALRRSNLALRQRCEEMEGWQRRTREEREFLSCRFQEARTLVERLAQENQSLQSLVNGPATSSSSSSSASSNRCCNSSQTEDLQGCPARNGPLDGPQTLDLRERKRVEETDQHTQTMPPRSLGDASVHSSLSTLPSPPTSFSEVLGEVMGRENGQPVEGANEFLQLLKSHKEKLEEGMRELRRKNEELEREKDEGEKERDQMRHCIDQLQAKLAQAQANNVTGEVLQHRSESQHSSDWYRELEEKLDYLQKSSAQRDRTEALLKQKDKDCAQLAKDCEALKAQATSLLGELNERQSCLEKSEHERKVLEEKLCSKVKSLQVAERELEQQRKQHNVAMDKLLLQTQSLEQALKTERHIVTEEKKKLTQLQHAYTCLFRDYDSKLKNEGGDLGSRLEEAERALALKQDLIDKLKEEVEQQKGSLETVPVLTAQAEIYKSDFLAEREAREKLNQKKEELQEQLTQALTEIDRLKQEATSRARMEQMKRRHLEDFPGRAPLIPPPQGVYPGPAFNTVPPAPSFRSQGLLPVGDQGAVRAEELPDLCCPKCQYQAPDMDTLQIHVMDCIQ
;
A
#
# COMPACT_ATOMS: atom_id res chain seq x y z
N MET A 1 17.42 -49.21 -34.99
CA MET A 1 17.02 -49.00 -33.58
C MET A 1 18.27 -48.87 -32.73
N VAL A 2 18.39 -47.81 -31.95
CA VAL A 2 19.31 -47.69 -30.80
C VAL A 2 18.52 -46.96 -29.73
N GLN A 3 18.42 -47.50 -28.52
CA GLN A 3 17.70 -46.86 -27.42
C GLN A 3 18.60 -45.80 -26.75
N PRO A 4 18.07 -44.65 -26.32
CA PRO A 4 18.77 -43.77 -25.40
C PRO A 4 18.87 -44.42 -24.02
N ASN A 5 20.02 -44.31 -23.36
CA ASN A 5 20.26 -44.92 -22.06
C ASN A 5 19.61 -44.09 -20.93
N PRO A 6 18.99 -44.68 -19.88
CA PRO A 6 18.21 -43.91 -18.89
C PRO A 6 19.05 -43.16 -17.83
N ASP A 7 20.32 -43.52 -17.67
CA ASP A 7 21.06 -43.39 -16.41
C ASP A 7 21.59 -41.97 -16.05
N PHE A 8 20.98 -40.90 -16.58
CA PHE A 8 21.38 -39.51 -16.29
C PHE A 8 20.23 -38.63 -15.72
N ALA A 9 19.29 -39.26 -15.02
CA ALA A 9 18.36 -38.56 -14.14
C ALA A 9 19.08 -38.07 -12.86
N MET A 10 19.52 -36.81 -12.85
CA MET A 10 20.11 -36.14 -11.68
C MET A 10 19.07 -35.97 -10.56
N HIS A 11 18.93 -36.99 -9.72
CA HIS A 11 17.91 -37.07 -8.67
C HIS A 11 18.29 -36.21 -7.45
N TRP A 12 17.79 -34.98 -7.41
CA TRP A 12 17.86 -34.10 -6.24
C TRP A 12 16.94 -34.61 -5.13
N ASP A 13 17.48 -35.49 -4.28
CA ASP A 13 16.72 -36.14 -3.22
C ASP A 13 16.26 -35.13 -2.16
N MET A 14 14.94 -34.95 -2.06
CA MET A 14 14.28 -34.00 -1.15
C MET A 14 13.62 -34.75 -0.01
N SER A 15 14.44 -35.39 0.82
CA SER A 15 14.03 -36.15 2.00
C SER A 15 13.30 -35.24 3.01
N GLY A 16 11.96 -35.31 3.00
CA GLY A 16 11.08 -34.45 3.79
C GLY A 16 10.86 -34.94 5.22
N GLU A 17 11.90 -34.88 6.06
CA GLU A 17 11.78 -35.10 7.52
C GLU A 17 12.16 -33.82 8.30
N GLU A 18 11.65 -33.66 9.52
CA GLU A 18 11.53 -32.35 10.20
C GLU A 18 12.86 -31.66 10.59
N SER A 19 14.01 -32.29 10.39
CA SER A 19 15.33 -31.70 10.66
C SER A 19 15.91 -30.95 9.45
N GLY A 20 15.30 -29.81 9.11
CA GLY A 20 15.97 -28.71 8.40
C GLY A 20 16.54 -29.03 7.01
N GLY A 21 15.68 -29.46 6.07
CA GLY A 21 16.02 -29.94 4.72
C GLY A 21 17.20 -29.27 4.01
N ALA A 22 18.40 -29.83 4.19
CA ALA A 22 19.61 -29.47 3.46
C ALA A 22 19.59 -30.15 2.08
N LEU A 23 19.88 -29.38 1.02
CA LEU A 23 20.04 -29.93 -0.32
C LEU A 23 21.33 -30.75 -0.37
N ARG A 24 21.22 -32.07 -0.48
CA ARG A 24 22.38 -32.96 -0.59
C ARG A 24 22.97 -32.87 -2.00
N VAL A 25 24.18 -32.32 -2.10
CA VAL A 25 24.86 -32.10 -3.39
C VAL A 25 25.42 -33.42 -3.93
N PRO A 26 25.25 -33.73 -5.22
CA PRO A 26 25.98 -34.83 -5.88
C PRO A 26 27.51 -34.64 -5.76
N PRO A 27 28.30 -35.71 -5.52
CA PRO A 27 29.75 -35.61 -5.33
C PRO A 27 30.49 -34.91 -6.47
N GLU A 28 30.01 -35.05 -7.70
CA GLU A 28 30.57 -34.48 -8.94
C GLU A 28 30.45 -32.95 -8.97
N LEU A 29 29.46 -32.39 -8.25
CA LEU A 29 29.17 -30.96 -8.18
C LEU A 29 29.62 -30.31 -6.87
N ALA A 30 29.97 -31.09 -5.85
CA ALA A 30 30.38 -30.60 -4.54
C ALA A 30 31.68 -29.76 -4.56
N ALA A 31 32.53 -29.95 -5.57
CA ALA A 31 33.76 -29.17 -5.79
C ALA A 31 33.56 -27.92 -6.68
N ASN A 32 32.34 -27.63 -7.15
CA ASN A 32 32.08 -26.48 -8.02
C ASN A 32 31.79 -25.22 -7.20
N GLU A 33 32.70 -24.23 -7.24
CA GLU A 33 32.61 -22.98 -6.45
C GLU A 33 31.30 -22.22 -6.63
N VAL A 34 30.69 -22.25 -7.83
CA VAL A 34 29.42 -21.57 -8.12
C VAL A 34 28.27 -22.30 -7.42
N VAL A 35 28.27 -23.64 -7.43
CA VAL A 35 27.30 -24.45 -6.69
C VAL A 35 27.45 -24.22 -5.18
N THR A 36 28.68 -24.21 -4.66
CA THR A 36 28.95 -23.92 -3.24
C THR A 36 28.46 -22.54 -2.82
N ARG A 37 28.68 -21.50 -3.65
CA ARG A 37 28.16 -20.14 -3.39
C ARG A 37 26.63 -20.09 -3.40
N LEU A 38 25.99 -20.64 -4.44
CA LEU A 38 24.53 -20.68 -4.55
C LEU A 38 23.86 -21.40 -3.38
N LEU A 39 24.49 -22.44 -2.84
CA LEU A 39 24.00 -23.15 -1.64
C LEU A 39 24.14 -22.29 -0.37
N GLY A 40 25.26 -21.57 -0.22
CA GLY A 40 25.45 -20.60 0.85
C GLY A 40 24.41 -19.47 0.81
N ASP A 41 24.15 -18.91 -0.38
CA ASP A 41 23.13 -17.89 -0.61
C ASP A 41 21.72 -18.44 -0.32
N ASN A 42 21.43 -19.69 -0.73
CA ASN A 42 20.15 -20.35 -0.44
C ASN A 42 19.96 -20.61 1.07
N GLN A 43 21.02 -20.98 1.80
CA GLN A 43 20.97 -21.08 3.26
C GLN A 43 20.71 -19.72 3.91
N GLN A 44 21.41 -18.67 3.49
CA GLN A 44 21.20 -17.32 4.01
C GLN A 44 19.77 -16.83 3.76
N LEU A 45 19.21 -17.07 2.56
CA LEU A 45 17.82 -16.75 2.23
C LEU A 45 16.82 -17.53 3.11
N ARG A 46 17.05 -18.83 3.35
CA ARG A 46 16.23 -19.65 4.26
C ARG A 46 16.29 -19.15 5.69
N GLU A 47 17.47 -18.76 6.19
CA GLU A 47 17.61 -18.19 7.53
C GLU A 47 16.96 -16.80 7.65
N ALA A 48 17.13 -15.93 6.65
CA ALA A 48 16.47 -14.63 6.59
C ALA A 48 14.94 -14.78 6.57
N LEU A 49 14.41 -15.74 5.80
CA LEU A 49 12.99 -16.06 5.75
C LEU A 49 12.48 -16.60 7.09
N ARG A 50 13.24 -17.46 7.79
CA ARG A 50 12.89 -17.91 9.16
C ARG A 50 12.89 -16.74 10.15
N ARG A 51 13.91 -15.88 10.15
CA ARG A 51 14.00 -14.68 11.00
C ARG A 51 12.82 -13.72 10.75
N SER A 52 12.48 -13.49 9.48
CA SER A 52 11.34 -12.67 9.07
C SER A 52 10.00 -13.24 9.54
N ASN A 53 9.77 -14.56 9.36
CA ASN A 53 8.56 -15.22 9.84
C ASN A 53 8.42 -15.20 11.37
N LEU A 54 9.53 -15.36 12.11
CA LEU A 54 9.53 -15.25 13.57
C LEU A 54 9.18 -13.83 14.03
N ALA A 55 9.81 -12.81 13.45
CA ALA A 55 9.50 -11.42 13.73
C ALA A 55 8.05 -11.05 13.37
N LEU A 56 7.50 -11.60 12.27
CA LEU A 56 6.10 -11.38 11.90
C LEU A 56 5.15 -11.98 12.93
N ARG A 57 5.40 -13.21 13.42
CA ARG A 57 4.61 -13.84 14.49
C ARG A 57 4.62 -13.01 15.78
N GLN A 58 5.81 -12.59 16.21
CA GLN A 58 5.96 -11.71 17.38
C GLN A 58 5.15 -10.42 17.23
N ARG A 59 5.18 -9.77 16.07
CA ARG A 59 4.38 -8.55 15.82
C ARG A 59 2.87 -8.80 15.75
N CYS A 60 2.42 -9.98 15.33
CA CYS A 60 1.01 -10.38 15.43
C CYS A 60 0.60 -10.58 16.90
N GLU A 61 1.40 -11.31 17.69
CA GLU A 61 1.18 -11.54 19.12
C GLU A 61 1.16 -10.22 19.93
N GLU A 62 2.06 -9.29 19.61
CA GLU A 62 2.07 -7.92 20.15
C GLU A 62 0.80 -7.14 19.79
N MET A 63 0.33 -7.24 18.53
CA MET A 63 -0.86 -6.55 18.04
C MET A 63 -2.14 -7.10 18.68
N GLU A 64 -2.28 -8.42 18.78
CA GLU A 64 -3.39 -9.08 19.50
C GLU A 64 -3.38 -8.71 20.99
N GLY A 65 -2.21 -8.71 21.61
CA GLY A 65 -2.03 -8.29 23.00
C GLY A 65 -2.37 -6.81 23.22
N TRP A 66 -2.07 -5.94 22.26
CA TRP A 66 -2.47 -4.53 22.30
C TRP A 66 -3.99 -4.37 22.12
N GLN A 67 -4.59 -5.00 21.11
CA GLN A 67 -6.05 -4.96 20.89
C GLN A 67 -6.83 -5.47 22.12
N ARG A 68 -6.31 -6.50 22.79
CA ARG A 68 -6.90 -7.04 24.03
C ARG A 68 -6.87 -6.02 25.16
N ARG A 69 -5.70 -5.42 25.45
CA ARG A 69 -5.57 -4.36 26.46
C ARG A 69 -6.45 -3.16 26.17
N THR A 70 -6.49 -2.68 24.92
CA THR A 70 -7.35 -1.54 24.53
C THR A 70 -8.85 -1.87 24.61
N ARG A 71 -9.24 -3.16 24.52
CA ARG A 71 -10.60 -3.61 24.83
C ARG A 71 -10.86 -3.58 26.35
N GLU A 72 -9.97 -4.17 27.13
CA GLU A 72 -10.04 -4.20 28.61
C GLU A 72 -10.09 -2.78 29.20
N GLU A 73 -9.29 -1.85 28.69
CA GLU A 73 -9.29 -0.41 29.03
C GLU A 73 -10.63 0.26 28.68
N ARG A 74 -11.19 -0.02 27.49
CA ARG A 74 -12.50 0.51 27.08
C ARG A 74 -13.63 -0.02 27.97
N GLU A 75 -13.60 -1.31 28.30
CA GLU A 75 -14.59 -1.96 29.16
C GLU A 75 -14.50 -1.40 30.59
N PHE A 76 -13.30 -1.26 31.15
CA PHE A 76 -13.06 -0.60 32.44
C PHE A 76 -13.58 0.85 32.46
N LEU A 77 -13.24 1.66 31.45
CA LEU A 77 -13.73 3.04 31.35
C LEU A 77 -15.25 3.09 31.22
N SER A 78 -15.86 2.20 30.44
CA SER A 78 -17.32 2.07 30.32
C SER A 78 -17.98 1.78 31.67
N CYS A 79 -17.44 0.84 32.44
CA CYS A 79 -17.89 0.56 33.81
C CYS A 79 -17.75 1.79 34.71
N ARG A 80 -16.62 2.51 34.68
CA ARG A 80 -16.42 3.73 35.49
C ARG A 80 -17.36 4.88 35.10
N PHE A 81 -17.65 5.06 33.81
CA PHE A 81 -18.66 6.03 33.36
C PHE A 81 -20.06 5.63 33.81
N GLN A 82 -20.40 4.34 33.79
CA GLN A 82 -21.70 3.87 34.28
C GLN A 82 -21.83 4.00 35.81
N GLU A 83 -20.79 3.67 36.58
CA GLU A 83 -20.71 3.94 38.02
C GLU A 83 -20.93 5.43 38.33
N ALA A 84 -20.15 6.31 37.70
CA ALA A 84 -20.24 7.76 37.88
C ALA A 84 -21.63 8.30 37.50
N ARG A 85 -22.23 7.77 36.42
CA ARG A 85 -23.59 8.09 36.02
C ARG A 85 -24.61 7.70 37.09
N THR A 86 -24.57 6.47 37.61
CA THR A 86 -25.51 6.04 38.66
C THR A 86 -25.32 6.81 39.98
N LEU A 87 -24.12 7.31 40.27
CA LEU A 87 -23.86 8.22 41.39
C LEU A 87 -24.50 9.59 41.15
N VAL A 88 -24.34 10.18 39.97
CA VAL A 88 -24.97 11.47 39.60
C VAL A 88 -26.50 11.35 39.60
N GLU A 89 -27.06 10.27 39.04
CA GLU A 89 -28.51 10.03 39.05
C GLU A 89 -29.06 9.89 40.48
N ARG A 90 -28.32 9.23 41.39
CA ARG A 90 -28.68 9.13 42.81
C ARG A 90 -28.58 10.48 43.54
N LEU A 91 -27.50 11.22 43.34
CA LEU A 91 -27.32 12.56 43.92
C LEU A 91 -28.36 13.55 43.39
N ALA A 92 -28.83 13.40 42.14
CA ALA A 92 -29.92 14.20 41.60
C ALA A 92 -31.26 13.86 42.29
N GLN A 93 -31.56 12.58 42.53
CA GLN A 93 -32.75 12.16 43.29
C GLN A 93 -32.70 12.64 44.75
N GLU A 94 -31.53 12.56 45.39
CA GLU A 94 -31.32 13.06 46.75
C GLU A 94 -31.48 14.58 46.83
N ASN A 95 -30.92 15.33 45.88
CA ASN A 95 -31.15 16.78 45.78
C ASN A 95 -32.62 17.14 45.54
N GLN A 96 -33.36 16.38 44.71
CA GLN A 96 -34.80 16.59 44.53
C GLN A 96 -35.59 16.30 45.81
N SER A 97 -35.22 15.25 46.55
CA SER A 97 -35.79 14.93 47.86
C SER A 97 -35.54 16.06 48.87
N LEU A 98 -34.30 16.53 49.00
CA LEU A 98 -33.94 17.66 49.86
C LEU A 98 -34.64 18.97 49.43
N GLN A 99 -34.73 19.26 48.14
CA GLN A 99 -35.46 20.42 47.62
C GLN A 99 -36.96 20.34 47.91
N SER A 100 -37.59 19.16 47.80
CA SER A 100 -39.02 19.00 48.13
C SER A 100 -39.29 19.09 49.65
N LEU A 101 -38.34 18.67 50.50
CA LEU A 101 -38.40 18.89 51.94
C LEU A 101 -38.24 20.38 52.31
N VAL A 102 -37.32 21.09 51.65
CA VAL A 102 -37.09 22.54 51.85
C VAL A 102 -38.25 23.38 51.33
N ASN A 103 -38.93 22.95 50.26
CA ASN A 103 -40.11 23.61 49.71
C ASN A 103 -41.44 23.03 50.24
N GLY A 104 -41.42 22.37 51.41
CA GLY A 104 -42.60 22.00 52.18
C GLY A 104 -43.41 23.24 52.63
N PRO A 105 -44.72 23.10 52.89
CA PRO A 105 -45.64 24.22 52.68
C PRO A 105 -45.58 25.33 53.73
N ALA A 106 -45.13 26.50 53.29
CA ALA A 106 -45.44 27.79 53.92
C ALA A 106 -46.33 28.63 52.97
N THR A 107 -47.53 28.97 53.44
CA THR A 107 -48.38 30.03 52.87
C THR A 107 -47.69 31.39 53.04
N SER A 108 -47.81 32.39 52.14
CA SER A 108 -48.79 32.56 51.04
C SER A 108 -48.43 33.70 50.08
N SER A 109 -48.97 33.61 48.86
CA SER A 109 -49.49 34.73 48.02
C SER A 109 -48.54 35.74 47.37
N SER A 110 -48.95 36.21 46.18
CA SER A 110 -48.29 37.16 45.26
C SER A 110 -47.00 36.64 44.60
N SER A 111 -46.69 36.95 43.34
CA SER A 111 -47.39 37.78 42.33
C SER A 111 -47.51 37.10 40.96
N SER A 112 -48.40 37.59 40.11
CA SER A 112 -48.60 37.14 38.73
C SER A 112 -47.62 37.80 37.73
N SER A 113 -47.61 37.27 36.50
CA SER A 113 -46.77 37.62 35.33
C SER A 113 -45.25 37.36 35.50
N SER A 114 -44.50 36.97 34.47
CA SER A 114 -44.77 37.01 33.02
C SER A 114 -44.46 35.70 32.29
N ALA A 115 -45.09 35.47 31.14
CA ALA A 115 -44.80 34.33 30.27
C ALA A 115 -43.73 34.66 29.21
N SER A 116 -42.89 33.68 28.89
CA SER A 116 -42.16 33.59 27.62
C SER A 116 -41.78 32.14 27.32
N SER A 117 -41.79 31.78 26.05
CA SER A 117 -41.69 30.39 25.57
C SER A 117 -40.27 29.83 25.66
N ASN A 118 -40.16 28.54 25.97
CA ASN A 118 -39.96 27.55 24.90
C ASN A 118 -40.29 26.12 25.32
N ARG A 119 -41.07 25.43 24.48
CA ARG A 119 -41.16 23.96 24.47
C ARG A 119 -40.12 23.42 23.49
N CYS A 120 -39.47 22.33 23.86
CA CYS A 120 -39.44 21.05 23.13
C CYS A 120 -38.49 20.09 23.87
N CYS A 121 -39.03 19.10 24.57
CA CYS A 121 -39.44 17.79 24.04
C CYS A 121 -38.27 16.80 23.96
N ASN A 122 -38.32 15.78 24.80
CA ASN A 122 -38.39 14.41 24.27
C ASN A 122 -39.19 13.52 25.21
N SER A 123 -40.11 12.75 24.65
CA SER A 123 -40.84 11.68 25.32
C SER A 123 -40.47 10.36 24.67
N SER A 124 -40.39 9.30 25.47
CA SER A 124 -40.60 7.91 25.03
C SER A 124 -40.80 7.06 26.29
N GLN A 125 -42.05 6.97 26.74
CA GLN A 125 -42.44 5.91 27.67
C GLN A 125 -42.59 4.59 26.91
N THR A 126 -42.24 3.48 27.56
CA THR A 126 -42.46 2.13 27.07
C THR A 126 -43.81 1.61 27.54
N GLU A 127 -44.63 1.11 26.61
CA GLU A 127 -45.78 0.26 26.94
C GLU A 127 -45.72 -1.01 26.09
N ASP A 128 -45.82 -2.18 26.74
CA ASP A 128 -45.97 -3.48 26.09
C ASP A 128 -47.44 -3.74 25.72
N LEU A 129 -47.69 -4.51 24.65
CA LEU A 129 -48.68 -5.61 24.68
C LEU A 129 -48.65 -6.50 23.40
N GLN A 130 -48.12 -7.71 23.58
CA GLN A 130 -48.60 -9.01 23.06
C GLN A 130 -49.23 -9.12 21.64
N GLY A 131 -48.61 -9.94 20.76
CA GLY A 131 -49.29 -10.45 19.55
C GLY A 131 -48.44 -11.37 18.66
N CYS A 132 -48.55 -12.70 18.83
CA CYS A 132 -47.96 -13.70 17.93
C CYS A 132 -49.00 -14.27 16.94
N PRO A 133 -48.59 -14.79 15.78
CA PRO A 133 -48.44 -16.26 15.70
C PRO A 133 -47.15 -16.72 14.99
N ALA A 134 -46.80 -18.00 15.17
CA ALA A 134 -45.53 -18.59 14.73
C ALA A 134 -45.68 -19.52 13.51
N ARG A 135 -44.56 -19.75 12.77
CA ARG A 135 -44.40 -20.92 11.88
C ARG A 135 -42.92 -21.30 11.68
N ASN A 136 -42.49 -22.32 12.44
CA ASN A 136 -41.48 -23.37 12.18
C ASN A 136 -40.19 -23.07 11.36
N GLY A 137 -39.02 -23.43 11.92
CA GLY A 137 -37.70 -23.42 11.25
C GLY A 137 -37.40 -24.66 10.38
N PRO A 138 -36.13 -25.15 10.23
CA PRO A 138 -35.01 -25.07 11.20
C PRO A 138 -33.61 -24.67 10.63
N LEU A 139 -32.64 -24.53 11.56
CA LEU A 139 -31.18 -24.78 11.51
C LEU A 139 -30.41 -24.71 10.15
N ASP A 140 -29.39 -23.84 10.06
CA ASP A 140 -27.97 -24.26 10.07
C ASP A 140 -26.96 -23.07 10.19
N GLY A 141 -25.70 -23.37 10.57
CA GLY A 141 -24.44 -22.63 10.27
C GLY A 141 -24.22 -21.15 10.67
N PRO A 142 -23.11 -20.79 11.36
CA PRO A 142 -22.71 -19.39 11.57
C PRO A 142 -21.90 -18.82 10.37
N GLN A 143 -22.33 -17.67 9.82
CA GLN A 143 -21.57 -16.91 8.81
C GLN A 143 -21.04 -15.57 9.33
N THR A 144 -19.98 -15.06 8.68
CA THR A 144 -19.11 -13.99 9.16
C THR A 144 -19.71 -12.57 9.05
N LEU A 145 -19.68 -11.82 10.16
CA LEU A 145 -20.08 -10.41 10.22
C LEU A 145 -18.92 -9.46 9.89
N ASP A 146 -18.43 -9.48 8.64
CA ASP A 146 -17.28 -8.67 8.19
C ASP A 146 -17.63 -7.63 7.08
N LEU A 147 -18.92 -7.52 6.74
CA LEU A 147 -19.38 -6.77 5.55
C LEU A 147 -20.15 -5.47 5.86
N ARG A 148 -20.21 -5.03 7.13
CA ARG A 148 -20.98 -3.82 7.51
C ARG A 148 -20.13 -2.58 7.82
N GLU A 149 -18.87 -2.73 8.20
CA GLU A 149 -18.03 -1.58 8.62
C GLU A 149 -17.36 -0.83 7.46
N ARG A 150 -17.17 -1.49 6.30
CA ARG A 150 -16.47 -0.90 5.12
C ARG A 150 -17.15 0.29 4.44
N LYS A 151 -18.37 0.71 4.85
CA LYS A 151 -19.15 1.76 4.17
C LYS A 151 -19.41 3.02 5.04
N ARG A 152 -18.41 3.48 5.80
CA ARG A 152 -18.47 4.74 6.58
C ARG A 152 -17.11 5.45 6.76
N VAL A 153 -16.23 5.40 5.76
CA VAL A 153 -14.86 5.98 5.85
C VAL A 153 -14.49 6.87 4.65
N GLU A 154 -15.40 7.07 3.68
CA GLU A 154 -15.14 7.82 2.44
C GLU A 154 -16.09 9.03 2.24
N GLU A 155 -16.38 9.82 3.29
CA GLU A 155 -17.10 11.10 3.12
C GLU A 155 -16.88 12.14 4.24
N THR A 156 -15.63 12.58 4.46
CA THR A 156 -15.32 13.80 5.26
C THR A 156 -13.93 14.37 4.94
N ASP A 157 -13.75 15.00 3.77
CA ASP A 157 -12.47 15.67 3.43
C ASP A 157 -12.65 16.90 2.51
N GLN A 158 -13.48 17.87 2.93
CA GLN A 158 -13.57 19.20 2.31
C GLN A 158 -13.69 20.34 3.35
N HIS A 159 -12.51 20.87 3.74
CA HIS A 159 -12.18 22.29 3.69
C HIS A 159 -13.06 23.34 4.43
N THR A 160 -12.70 23.67 5.69
CA THR A 160 -12.95 25.01 6.26
C THR A 160 -11.74 25.49 7.07
N GLN A 161 -11.31 26.74 6.85
CA GLN A 161 -10.32 27.42 7.70
C GLN A 161 -11.03 28.33 8.72
N THR A 162 -10.68 28.25 10.01
CA THR A 162 -10.81 29.39 10.93
C THR A 162 -9.87 29.27 12.14
N MET A 163 -9.43 30.41 12.68
CA MET A 163 -8.61 30.50 13.90
C MET A 163 -9.47 30.51 15.18
N PRO A 164 -8.91 30.11 16.35
CA PRO A 164 -9.68 29.99 17.59
C PRO A 164 -9.92 31.34 18.29
N PRO A 165 -11.10 31.56 18.89
CA PRO A 165 -11.34 32.67 19.83
C PRO A 165 -10.72 32.38 21.21
N ARG A 166 -10.48 33.45 21.99
CA ARG A 166 -9.94 33.36 23.36
C ARG A 166 -11.02 33.07 24.40
N SER A 167 -10.62 32.47 25.51
CA SER A 167 -11.47 32.25 26.67
C SER A 167 -11.67 33.54 27.49
N LEU A 168 -12.95 33.88 27.69
CA LEU A 168 -13.49 34.54 28.87
C LEU A 168 -14.51 33.52 29.45
N GLY A 169 -14.71 33.35 30.75
CA GLY A 169 -14.12 34.06 31.89
C GLY A 169 -15.21 34.35 32.93
N ASP A 170 -15.19 33.65 34.05
CA ASP A 170 -15.94 33.93 35.29
C ASP A 170 -15.26 33.09 36.40
N ALA A 171 -14.82 33.66 37.53
CA ALA A 171 -15.55 34.31 38.62
C ALA A 171 -16.02 33.30 39.69
N SER A 172 -15.30 33.25 40.81
CA SER A 172 -15.80 32.71 42.07
C SER A 172 -15.23 33.51 43.24
N VAL A 173 -16.02 33.65 44.29
CA VAL A 173 -15.89 34.66 45.34
C VAL A 173 -14.92 34.29 46.48
N HIS A 174 -14.34 35.34 47.05
CA HIS A 174 -13.83 35.48 48.42
C HIS A 174 -13.73 34.22 49.32
N SER A 175 -12.50 33.96 49.79
CA SER A 175 -12.29 33.71 51.21
C SER A 175 -10.98 34.36 51.66
N SER A 176 -10.99 35.03 52.81
CA SER A 176 -9.86 35.84 53.31
C SER A 176 -9.11 35.10 54.42
N LEU A 177 -7.78 35.04 54.36
CA LEU A 177 -6.86 35.04 55.54
C LEU A 177 -5.38 34.90 55.13
N SER A 178 -4.60 35.97 55.32
CA SER A 178 -3.13 36.00 55.54
C SER A 178 -2.80 37.42 56.03
N THR A 179 -2.21 37.68 57.20
CA THR A 179 -0.99 37.14 57.84
C THR A 179 0.28 37.76 57.25
N LEU A 180 1.15 38.25 58.15
CA LEU A 180 2.23 39.21 57.87
C LEU A 180 3.46 38.58 57.17
N PRO A 181 4.22 39.37 56.37
CA PRO A 181 5.47 38.94 55.77
C PRO A 181 6.65 39.01 56.74
N SER A 182 7.68 38.19 56.51
CA SER A 182 8.99 38.25 57.16
C SER A 182 10.10 38.59 56.15
N PRO A 183 11.17 39.31 56.55
CA PRO A 183 12.13 39.89 55.62
C PRO A 183 13.30 38.95 55.25
N PRO A 184 13.93 39.14 54.06
CA PRO A 184 15.19 38.48 53.70
C PRO A 184 16.41 39.20 54.30
N THR A 185 17.48 38.45 54.57
CA THR A 185 18.81 38.97 54.94
C THR A 185 19.67 39.30 53.70
N SER A 186 20.78 40.02 53.91
CA SER A 186 21.54 40.73 52.86
C SER A 186 23.02 40.27 52.74
N PHE A 187 23.72 40.85 51.75
CA PHE A 187 25.15 40.81 51.40
C PHE A 187 25.59 39.61 50.51
N SER A 188 26.05 39.83 49.27
CA SER A 188 27.35 40.40 48.78
C SER A 188 28.49 39.36 48.80
N GLU A 189 29.44 39.27 47.86
CA GLU A 189 29.79 40.16 46.72
C GLU A 189 30.74 39.44 45.73
N VAL A 190 30.55 39.54 44.39
CA VAL A 190 31.59 39.32 43.34
C VAL A 190 31.18 40.08 42.05
N LEU A 191 32.13 40.76 41.40
CA LEU A 191 31.99 41.38 40.07
C LEU A 191 32.45 40.41 38.94
N GLY A 192 31.92 40.58 37.72
CA GLY A 192 32.46 39.94 36.51
C GLY A 192 31.60 40.18 35.26
N GLU A 193 32.15 40.90 34.27
CA GLU A 193 31.46 41.34 33.06
C GLU A 193 31.12 40.22 32.06
N VAL A 194 30.02 40.38 31.31
CA VAL A 194 29.99 40.30 29.83
C VAL A 194 28.68 40.92 29.31
N MET A 195 28.74 41.69 28.22
CA MET A 195 27.57 42.31 27.57
C MET A 195 26.96 41.42 26.48
N GLY A 196 25.65 41.55 26.20
CA GLY A 196 25.08 40.87 25.02
C GLY A 196 23.58 40.98 24.73
N ARG A 197 23.12 42.15 24.27
CA ARG A 197 21.89 42.41 23.47
C ARG A 197 20.52 42.01 24.03
N GLU A 198 19.72 43.06 24.22
CA GLU A 198 18.27 43.08 24.26
C GLU A 198 17.62 42.40 23.04
N ASN A 199 16.39 41.89 23.23
CA ASN A 199 15.23 42.39 22.48
C ASN A 199 13.91 41.91 23.12
N GLY A 200 13.28 42.78 23.91
CA GLY A 200 11.92 42.60 24.41
C GLY A 200 11.18 43.92 24.28
N GLN A 201 10.16 43.98 23.42
CA GLN A 201 9.37 45.21 23.23
C GLN A 201 8.60 45.55 24.51
N PRO A 202 8.50 46.84 24.89
CA PRO A 202 7.82 47.24 26.12
C PRO A 202 6.32 47.00 26.01
N VAL A 203 5.76 46.28 26.99
CA VAL A 203 4.31 46.22 27.18
C VAL A 203 3.84 47.57 27.71
N GLU A 204 2.90 48.21 27.02
CA GLU A 204 2.25 49.43 27.49
C GLU A 204 1.61 49.19 28.88
N GLY A 205 1.95 50.04 29.85
CA GLY A 205 1.64 49.85 31.28
C GLY A 205 2.81 49.34 32.13
N ALA A 206 3.79 48.61 31.58
CA ALA A 206 4.97 48.16 32.35
C ALA A 206 5.83 49.34 32.84
N ASN A 207 5.91 50.42 32.05
CA ASN A 207 6.62 51.65 32.38
C ASN A 207 5.93 52.42 33.54
N GLU A 208 4.59 52.41 33.60
CA GLU A 208 3.82 53.06 34.67
C GLU A 208 4.00 52.32 36.00
N PHE A 209 3.96 50.98 35.97
CA PHE A 209 4.23 50.16 37.15
C PHE A 209 5.68 50.34 37.66
N LEU A 210 6.66 50.47 36.75
CA LEU A 210 8.05 50.80 37.09
C LEU A 210 8.20 52.21 37.68
N GLN A 211 7.47 53.21 37.17
CA GLN A 211 7.44 54.55 37.77
C GLN A 211 6.80 54.55 39.15
N LEU A 212 5.71 53.79 39.36
CA LEU A 212 5.06 53.65 40.65
C LEU A 212 5.98 52.96 41.68
N LEU A 213 6.65 51.87 41.30
CA LEU A 213 7.68 51.21 42.11
C LEU A 213 8.85 52.15 42.43
N LYS A 214 9.30 52.95 41.47
CA LYS A 214 10.38 53.93 41.67
C LYS A 214 9.97 55.04 42.63
N SER A 215 8.75 55.59 42.50
CA SER A 215 8.19 56.57 43.44
C SER A 215 7.99 55.97 44.85
N HIS A 216 7.57 54.71 44.95
CA HIS A 216 7.45 54.03 46.24
C HIS A 216 8.83 53.80 46.90
N LYS A 217 9.83 53.38 46.13
CA LYS A 217 11.22 53.28 46.59
C LYS A 217 11.74 54.63 47.09
N GLU A 218 11.58 55.68 46.28
CA GLU A 218 12.05 57.04 46.60
C GLU A 218 11.39 57.57 47.88
N LYS A 219 10.08 57.37 48.07
CA LYS A 219 9.36 57.68 49.33
C LYS A 219 9.88 56.88 50.53
N LEU A 220 10.25 55.61 50.34
CA LEU A 220 10.84 54.79 51.39
C LEU A 220 12.26 55.29 51.78
N GLU A 221 13.05 55.71 50.78
CA GLU A 221 14.37 56.30 50.98
C GLU A 221 14.31 57.72 51.58
N GLU A 222 13.26 58.49 51.29
CA GLU A 222 12.93 59.77 51.94
C GLU A 222 12.55 59.54 53.41
N GLY A 223 11.63 58.60 53.69
CA GLY A 223 11.22 58.24 55.05
C GLY A 223 12.37 57.71 55.91
N MET A 224 13.29 56.91 55.33
CA MET A 224 14.50 56.48 56.03
C MET A 224 15.49 57.64 56.30
N ARG A 225 15.59 58.63 55.39
CA ARG A 225 16.41 59.83 55.62
C ARG A 225 15.80 60.72 56.72
N GLU A 226 14.49 60.89 56.74
CA GLU A 226 13.81 61.67 57.79
C GLU A 226 13.85 60.97 59.15
N LEU A 227 13.69 59.65 59.21
CA LEU A 227 13.80 58.88 60.45
C LEU A 227 15.22 58.94 61.05
N ARG A 228 16.27 58.91 60.21
CA ARG A 228 17.65 59.13 60.69
C ARG A 228 17.82 60.52 61.32
N ARG A 229 17.34 61.58 60.64
CA ARG A 229 17.36 62.94 61.18
C ARG A 229 16.63 63.06 62.53
N LYS A 230 15.47 62.39 62.67
CA LYS A 230 14.72 62.37 63.94
C LYS A 230 15.44 61.61 65.05
N ASN A 231 16.15 60.53 64.75
CA ASN A 231 17.01 59.88 65.74
C ASN A 231 18.21 60.78 66.13
N GLU A 232 18.84 61.46 65.17
CA GLU A 232 19.89 62.46 65.42
C GLU A 232 19.39 63.70 66.20
N GLU A 233 18.06 63.92 66.25
CA GLU A 233 17.39 64.94 67.07
C GLU A 233 17.11 64.44 68.48
N LEU A 234 16.53 63.25 68.62
CA LEU A 234 16.25 62.60 69.91
C LEU A 234 17.53 62.32 70.72
N GLU A 235 18.65 61.98 70.06
CA GLU A 235 19.94 61.80 70.74
C GLU A 235 20.48 63.15 71.28
N ARG A 236 20.26 64.26 70.56
CA ARG A 236 20.58 65.61 71.05
C ARG A 236 19.71 66.01 72.25
N GLU A 237 18.39 65.81 72.18
CA GLU A 237 17.48 66.08 73.30
C GLU A 237 17.85 65.23 74.53
N LYS A 238 18.21 63.95 74.32
CA LYS A 238 18.70 63.05 75.39
C LYS A 238 19.98 63.58 76.04
N ASP A 239 20.96 64.00 75.23
CA ASP A 239 22.24 64.53 75.71
C ASP A 239 22.10 65.91 76.36
N GLU A 240 21.11 66.72 75.98
CA GLU A 240 20.77 67.97 76.66
C GLU A 240 20.08 67.69 78.00
N GLY A 241 19.10 66.79 78.02
CA GLY A 241 18.48 66.31 79.26
C GLY A 241 19.45 65.60 80.22
N GLU A 242 20.56 65.02 79.73
CA GLU A 242 21.66 64.50 80.56
C GLU A 242 22.40 65.65 81.26
N LYS A 243 22.78 66.69 80.52
CA LYS A 243 23.45 67.88 81.06
C LYS A 243 22.56 68.60 82.09
N GLU A 244 21.25 68.63 81.89
CA GLU A 244 20.30 69.17 82.89
C GLU A 244 20.20 68.29 84.14
N ARG A 245 20.11 66.96 83.99
CA ARG A 245 20.13 66.01 85.13
C ARG A 245 21.36 66.21 86.00
N ASP A 246 22.54 66.37 85.40
CA ASP A 246 23.78 66.47 86.15
C ASP A 246 24.03 67.87 86.75
N GLN A 247 23.55 68.94 86.10
CA GLN A 247 23.44 70.26 86.75
C GLN A 247 22.56 70.23 88.00
N MET A 248 21.40 69.57 87.91
CA MET A 248 20.49 69.41 89.06
C MET A 248 21.12 68.53 90.15
N ARG A 249 21.84 67.46 89.77
CA ARG A 249 22.59 66.59 90.70
C ARG A 249 23.65 67.37 91.48
N HIS A 250 24.47 68.16 90.78
CA HIS A 250 25.47 69.03 91.41
C HIS A 250 24.86 70.08 92.36
N CYS A 251 23.67 70.59 92.03
CA CYS A 251 22.93 71.51 92.90
C CYS A 251 22.44 70.82 94.20
N ILE A 252 21.97 69.57 94.10
CA ILE A 252 21.59 68.74 95.26
C ILE A 252 22.79 68.48 96.17
N ASP A 253 23.94 68.09 95.60
CA ASP A 253 25.18 67.84 96.36
C ASP A 253 25.64 69.10 97.13
N GLN A 254 25.54 70.27 96.49
CA GLN A 254 25.87 71.55 97.13
C GLN A 254 24.93 71.90 98.30
N LEU A 255 23.65 71.52 98.22
CA LEU A 255 22.68 71.71 99.30
C LEU A 255 22.91 70.72 100.45
N GLN A 256 23.26 69.47 100.15
CA GLN A 256 23.61 68.47 101.17
C GLN A 256 24.87 68.87 101.95
N ALA A 257 25.90 69.39 101.28
CA ALA A 257 27.09 69.91 101.94
C ALA A 257 26.78 71.07 102.92
N LYS A 258 25.88 71.99 102.55
CA LYS A 258 25.42 73.08 103.43
C LYS A 258 24.62 72.55 104.64
N LEU A 259 23.82 71.50 104.45
CA LEU A 259 23.06 70.87 105.54
C LEU A 259 23.99 70.22 106.56
N ALA A 260 25.01 69.49 106.10
CA ALA A 260 26.02 68.88 106.97
C ALA A 260 26.79 69.93 107.80
N GLN A 261 27.10 71.09 107.20
CA GLN A 261 27.76 72.19 107.91
C GLN A 261 26.88 72.82 109.01
N ALA A 262 25.56 72.84 108.83
CA ALA A 262 24.62 73.35 109.83
C ALA A 262 24.44 72.42 111.05
N GLN A 263 24.63 71.11 110.87
CA GLN A 263 24.47 70.11 111.94
C GLN A 263 25.66 70.02 112.91
N ALA A 264 26.78 70.73 112.63
CA ALA A 264 27.99 70.68 113.44
C ALA A 264 27.99 71.59 114.69
N ASN A 265 27.04 72.53 114.83
CA ASN A 265 27.06 73.58 115.86
C ASN A 265 25.74 73.68 116.66
N ASN A 266 25.69 73.10 117.87
CA ASN A 266 25.07 73.64 119.11
C ASN A 266 24.69 72.53 120.13
N VAL A 267 24.98 72.74 121.42
CA VAL A 267 24.62 71.84 122.55
C VAL A 267 24.39 72.65 123.85
N THR A 268 23.36 72.30 124.65
CA THR A 268 23.02 72.73 126.05
C THR A 268 22.73 74.23 126.34
N GLY A 269 21.90 74.61 127.32
CA GLY A 269 20.92 73.85 128.13
C GLY A 269 20.58 74.45 129.54
N GLU A 270 19.28 74.48 129.92
CA GLU A 270 18.72 74.21 131.29
C GLU A 270 19.03 75.17 132.50
N VAL A 271 18.33 75.25 133.66
CA VAL A 271 16.97 74.83 134.16
C VAL A 271 16.58 75.57 135.49
N LEU A 272 15.32 76.08 135.62
CA LEU A 272 14.46 76.30 136.85
C LEU A 272 15.04 76.96 138.15
N GLN A 273 14.34 77.13 139.31
CA GLN A 273 13.02 77.73 139.71
C GLN A 273 12.93 77.71 141.28
N HIS A 274 12.13 78.57 141.96
CA HIS A 274 11.48 78.40 143.31
C HIS A 274 11.01 79.76 143.90
N ARG A 275 10.27 79.91 145.01
CA ARG A 275 9.09 79.23 145.66
C ARG A 275 8.68 80.04 146.92
N SER A 276 7.50 79.73 147.51
CA SER A 276 7.07 79.93 148.92
C SER A 276 6.17 81.15 149.19
N GLU A 277 5.30 81.21 150.21
CA GLU A 277 4.45 80.27 151.01
C GLU A 277 4.27 80.82 152.44
N SER A 278 3.05 81.19 152.84
CA SER A 278 2.43 81.03 154.19
C SER A 278 1.16 81.87 154.32
N GLN A 279 0.10 81.28 154.92
CA GLN A 279 -0.61 81.71 156.15
C GLN A 279 -1.96 80.96 156.30
N HIS A 280 -1.90 79.64 156.51
CA HIS A 280 -3.05 78.77 156.78
C HIS A 280 -3.79 79.14 158.08
N SER A 281 -5.14 79.12 158.11
CA SER A 281 -5.97 78.56 159.21
C SER A 281 -7.50 78.64 158.96
N SER A 282 -8.04 79.80 158.54
CA SER A 282 -9.48 79.89 158.17
C SER A 282 -9.71 79.47 156.72
N ASP A 283 -8.76 79.79 155.85
CA ASP A 283 -8.73 79.27 154.49
C ASP A 283 -8.50 77.76 154.48
N TRP A 284 -8.06 77.12 155.58
CA TRP A 284 -7.83 75.67 155.62
C TRP A 284 -9.05 74.86 155.19
N TYR A 285 -10.27 75.29 155.52
CA TYR A 285 -11.51 74.61 155.09
C TYR A 285 -11.92 74.96 153.66
N ARG A 286 -11.82 76.24 153.27
CA ARG A 286 -12.14 76.70 151.91
C ARG A 286 -11.16 76.11 150.89
N GLU A 287 -9.88 76.10 151.23
CA GLU A 287 -8.79 75.46 150.52
C GLU A 287 -8.90 73.93 150.58
N LEU A 288 -9.60 73.34 151.56
CA LEU A 288 -9.95 71.91 151.52
C LEU A 288 -11.09 71.63 150.54
N GLU A 289 -12.11 72.48 150.48
CA GLU A 289 -13.20 72.36 149.49
C GLU A 289 -12.70 72.69 148.08
N GLU A 290 -11.85 73.71 147.91
CA GLU A 290 -11.16 74.01 146.66
C GLU A 290 -10.15 72.91 146.30
N LYS A 291 -9.46 72.27 147.27
CA LYS A 291 -8.65 71.06 146.98
C LYS A 291 -9.51 69.85 146.68
N LEU A 292 -10.70 69.70 147.26
CA LEU A 292 -11.62 68.60 146.98
C LEU A 292 -12.20 68.75 145.57
N ASP A 293 -12.69 69.94 145.23
CA ASP A 293 -13.15 70.34 143.90
C ASP A 293 -12.01 70.31 142.87
N TYR A 294 -10.79 70.75 143.22
CA TYR A 294 -9.61 70.58 142.36
C TYR A 294 -9.21 69.11 142.20
N LEU A 295 -9.28 68.28 143.24
CA LEU A 295 -9.03 66.84 143.14
C LEU A 295 -10.13 66.12 142.35
N GLN A 296 -11.37 66.58 142.42
CA GLN A 296 -12.52 66.05 141.69
C GLN A 296 -12.53 66.51 140.23
N LYS A 297 -12.15 67.76 139.94
CA LYS A 297 -11.86 68.28 138.59
C LYS A 297 -10.62 67.62 137.99
N SER A 298 -9.56 67.41 138.79
CA SER A 298 -8.37 66.64 138.43
C SER A 298 -8.72 65.17 138.18
N SER A 299 -9.68 64.59 138.93
CA SER A 299 -10.15 63.24 138.66
C SER A 299 -10.95 63.21 137.37
N ALA A 300 -11.99 64.03 137.22
CA ALA A 300 -12.73 64.15 135.97
C ALA A 300 -11.81 64.48 134.76
N GLN A 301 -10.71 65.20 134.97
CA GLN A 301 -9.68 65.43 133.95
C GLN A 301 -8.84 64.17 133.69
N ARG A 302 -8.39 63.46 134.73
CA ARG A 302 -7.71 62.16 134.62
C ARG A 302 -8.60 61.14 133.91
N ASP A 303 -9.85 60.98 134.35
CA ASP A 303 -10.87 60.11 133.76
C ASP A 303 -11.13 60.46 132.28
N ARG A 304 -11.18 61.75 131.92
CA ARG A 304 -11.25 62.22 130.52
C ARG A 304 -9.99 61.89 129.74
N THR A 305 -8.79 62.10 130.30
CA THR A 305 -7.53 61.75 129.64
C THR A 305 -7.35 60.25 129.50
N GLU A 306 -7.80 59.45 130.46
CA GLU A 306 -7.76 57.98 130.44
C GLU A 306 -8.79 57.42 129.46
N ALA A 307 -9.99 58.02 129.35
CA ALA A 307 -10.95 57.71 128.30
C ALA A 307 -10.42 58.07 126.90
N LEU A 308 -9.70 59.19 126.76
CA LEU A 308 -8.99 59.56 125.53
C LEU A 308 -7.84 58.59 125.22
N LEU A 309 -7.06 58.17 126.22
CA LEU A 309 -5.97 57.21 126.05
C LEU A 309 -6.53 55.84 125.64
N LYS A 310 -7.53 55.33 126.35
CA LYS A 310 -8.30 54.12 126.00
C LYS A 310 -9.00 54.21 124.65
N GLN A 311 -9.28 55.41 124.13
CA GLN A 311 -9.72 55.58 122.75
C GLN A 311 -8.55 55.51 121.78
N LYS A 312 -7.43 56.17 122.06
CA LYS A 312 -6.21 56.10 121.24
C LYS A 312 -5.62 54.68 121.19
N ASP A 313 -5.72 53.90 122.26
CA ASP A 313 -5.34 52.50 122.29
C ASP A 313 -6.22 51.65 121.36
N LYS A 314 -7.53 51.92 121.29
CA LYS A 314 -8.43 51.29 120.32
C LYS A 314 -8.13 51.73 118.89
N ASP A 315 -7.89 53.03 118.68
CA ASP A 315 -7.51 53.58 117.37
C ASP A 315 -6.21 52.91 116.88
N CYS A 316 -5.20 52.77 117.75
CA CYS A 316 -3.93 52.10 117.43
C CYS A 316 -4.10 50.60 117.21
N ALA A 317 -4.92 49.92 118.02
CA ALA A 317 -5.23 48.50 117.84
C ALA A 317 -6.06 48.22 116.58
N GLN A 318 -6.86 49.19 116.11
CA GLN A 318 -7.54 49.10 114.82
C GLN A 318 -6.55 49.34 113.68
N LEU A 319 -5.74 50.40 113.74
CA LEU A 319 -4.69 50.67 112.75
C LEU A 319 -3.69 49.51 112.62
N ALA A 320 -3.38 48.79 113.70
CA ALA A 320 -2.56 47.59 113.67
C ALA A 320 -3.22 46.47 112.84
N LYS A 321 -4.52 46.18 113.08
CA LYS A 321 -5.29 45.20 112.29
C LYS A 321 -5.43 45.63 110.83
N ASP A 322 -5.63 46.92 110.57
CA ASP A 322 -5.73 47.46 109.21
C ASP A 322 -4.38 47.30 108.49
N CYS A 323 -3.26 47.53 109.17
CA CYS A 323 -1.92 47.27 108.65
C CYS A 323 -1.65 45.77 108.42
N GLU A 324 -2.17 44.87 109.26
CA GLU A 324 -2.08 43.42 109.06
C GLU A 324 -2.96 42.95 107.88
N ALA A 325 -4.17 43.48 107.74
CA ALA A 325 -5.06 43.23 106.61
C ALA A 325 -4.46 43.74 105.29
N LEU A 326 -3.89 44.95 105.28
CA LEU A 326 -3.18 45.51 104.11
C LEU A 326 -1.93 44.70 103.76
N LYS A 327 -1.17 44.21 104.75
CA LYS A 327 -0.04 43.28 104.50
C LYS A 327 -0.53 41.98 103.89
N ALA A 328 -1.59 41.38 104.43
CA ALA A 328 -2.19 40.14 103.91
C ALA A 328 -2.69 40.33 102.46
N GLN A 329 -3.38 41.44 102.18
CA GLN A 329 -3.83 41.81 100.83
C GLN A 329 -2.64 42.01 99.87
N ALA A 330 -1.59 42.72 100.29
CA ALA A 330 -0.38 42.89 99.49
C ALA A 330 0.32 41.56 99.20
N THR A 331 0.38 40.63 100.15
CA THR A 331 0.92 39.29 99.92
C THR A 331 0.04 38.42 99.02
N SER A 332 -1.29 38.55 99.07
CA SER A 332 -2.22 37.89 98.13
C SER A 332 -1.97 38.37 96.72
N LEU A 333 -1.97 39.69 96.50
CA LEU A 333 -1.74 40.30 95.19
C LEU A 333 -0.35 39.98 94.63
N LEU A 334 0.68 39.86 95.48
CA LEU A 334 2.01 39.40 95.06
C LEU A 334 2.01 37.91 94.66
N GLY A 335 1.27 37.07 95.38
CA GLY A 335 1.06 35.65 95.03
C GLY A 335 0.35 35.51 93.69
N GLU A 336 -0.79 36.19 93.53
CA GLU A 336 -1.55 36.24 92.27
C GLU A 336 -0.70 36.76 91.11
N LEU A 337 0.10 37.82 91.31
CA LEU A 337 1.01 38.33 90.29
C LEU A 337 2.06 37.29 89.88
N ASN A 338 2.67 36.59 90.84
CA ASN A 338 3.64 35.52 90.56
C ASN A 338 3.00 34.31 89.85
N GLU A 339 1.76 33.94 90.19
CA GLU A 339 1.01 32.90 89.49
C GLU A 339 0.72 33.31 88.04
N ARG A 340 0.27 34.55 87.80
CA ARG A 340 0.02 35.06 86.44
C ARG A 340 1.32 35.15 85.64
N GLN A 341 2.42 35.57 86.25
CA GLN A 341 3.74 35.58 85.63
C GLN A 341 4.18 34.16 85.22
N SER A 342 4.06 33.17 86.12
CA SER A 342 4.39 31.77 85.81
C SER A 342 3.49 31.18 84.71
N CYS A 343 2.22 31.57 84.65
CA CYS A 343 1.31 31.18 83.56
C CYS A 343 1.69 31.84 82.22
N LEU A 344 2.10 33.11 82.25
CA LEU A 344 2.60 33.82 81.06
C LEU A 344 3.90 33.21 80.52
N GLU A 345 4.84 32.87 81.40
CA GLU A 345 6.10 32.20 81.03
C GLU A 345 5.88 30.82 80.38
N LYS A 346 4.93 30.04 80.89
CA LYS A 346 4.52 28.75 80.28
C LYS A 346 3.92 28.96 78.90
N SER A 347 2.98 29.91 78.77
CA SER A 347 2.35 30.26 77.48
C SER A 347 3.38 30.79 76.46
N GLU A 348 4.36 31.59 76.90
CA GLU A 348 5.48 32.00 76.06
C GLU A 348 6.36 30.84 75.60
N HIS A 349 6.64 29.87 76.48
CA HIS A 349 7.42 28.69 76.12
C HIS A 349 6.66 27.80 75.11
N GLU A 350 5.36 27.58 75.34
CA GLU A 350 4.48 26.89 74.40
C GLU A 350 4.43 27.60 73.04
N ARG A 351 4.30 28.94 73.02
CA ARG A 351 4.37 29.76 71.79
C ARG A 351 5.69 29.55 71.06
N LYS A 352 6.84 29.63 71.75
CA LYS A 352 8.18 29.43 71.14
C LYS A 352 8.29 28.02 70.53
N VAL A 353 7.84 26.99 71.24
CA VAL A 353 7.82 25.59 70.75
C VAL A 353 6.87 25.42 69.55
N LEU A 354 5.75 26.14 69.48
CA LEU A 354 4.85 26.14 68.33
C LEU A 354 5.45 26.90 67.13
N GLU A 355 6.15 28.00 67.35
CA GLU A 355 6.87 28.76 66.32
C GLU A 355 8.03 27.96 65.71
N GLU A 356 8.78 27.21 66.52
CA GLU A 356 9.81 26.28 66.04
C GLU A 356 9.20 25.13 65.20
N LYS A 357 8.09 24.54 65.66
CA LYS A 357 7.35 23.52 64.91
C LYS A 357 6.82 24.07 63.59
N LEU A 358 6.28 25.30 63.58
CA LEU A 358 5.82 25.98 62.37
C LEU A 358 6.98 26.25 61.40
N CYS A 359 8.10 26.78 61.90
CA CYS A 359 9.31 27.01 61.10
C CYS A 359 9.84 25.71 60.47
N SER A 360 9.83 24.61 61.23
CA SER A 360 10.19 23.28 60.74
C SER A 360 9.24 22.79 59.64
N LYS A 361 7.92 22.90 59.84
CA LYS A 361 6.91 22.53 58.84
C LYS A 361 6.96 23.39 57.58
N VAL A 362 7.17 24.69 57.69
CA VAL A 362 7.38 25.60 56.55
C VAL A 362 8.62 25.18 55.75
N LYS A 363 9.73 24.85 56.41
CA LYS A 363 10.93 24.31 55.73
C LYS A 363 10.65 22.99 55.01
N SER A 364 9.90 22.06 55.63
CA SER A 364 9.51 20.80 54.98
C SER A 364 8.61 21.01 53.76
N LEU A 365 7.61 21.89 53.87
CA LEU A 365 6.73 22.24 52.76
C LEU A 365 7.51 22.87 51.60
N GLN A 366 8.40 23.82 51.89
CA GLN A 366 9.23 24.48 50.88
C GLN A 366 10.22 23.52 50.18
N VAL A 367 10.55 22.37 50.79
CA VAL A 367 11.30 21.29 50.12
C VAL A 367 10.37 20.48 49.21
N ALA A 368 9.18 20.10 49.68
CA ALA A 368 8.19 19.38 48.88
C ALA A 368 7.71 20.19 47.66
N GLU A 369 7.52 21.50 47.78
CA GLU A 369 7.19 22.42 46.68
C GLU A 369 8.27 22.41 45.58
N ARG A 370 9.55 22.45 45.97
CA ARG A 370 10.68 22.38 45.03
C ARG A 370 10.75 21.03 44.33
N GLU A 371 10.51 19.93 45.05
CA GLU A 371 10.50 18.58 44.49
C GLU A 371 9.32 18.41 43.50
N LEU A 372 8.12 18.88 43.84
CA LEU A 372 6.97 18.85 42.92
C LEU A 372 7.22 19.67 41.64
N GLU A 373 7.82 20.86 41.76
CA GLU A 373 8.17 21.67 40.59
C GLU A 373 9.34 21.08 39.77
N GLN A 374 10.26 20.34 40.41
CA GLN A 374 11.29 19.54 39.72
C GLN A 374 10.65 18.38 38.94
N GLN A 375 9.76 17.61 39.58
CA GLN A 375 9.02 16.52 38.93
C GLN A 375 8.15 17.05 37.79
N ARG A 376 7.49 18.21 37.96
CA ARG A 376 6.74 18.89 36.90
C ARG A 376 7.61 19.23 35.70
N LYS A 377 8.82 19.75 35.91
CA LYS A 377 9.80 20.00 34.84
C LYS A 377 10.25 18.71 34.15
N GLN A 378 10.50 17.64 34.90
CA GLN A 378 10.85 16.32 34.33
C GLN A 378 9.71 15.75 33.49
N HIS A 379 8.46 15.83 33.96
CA HIS A 379 7.27 15.40 33.22
C HIS A 379 7.05 16.22 31.94
N ASN A 380 7.26 17.54 31.97
CA ASN A 380 7.20 18.38 30.76
C ASN A 380 8.23 17.92 29.71
N VAL A 381 9.49 17.74 30.10
CA VAL A 381 10.56 17.26 29.19
C VAL A 381 10.28 15.85 28.67
N ALA A 382 9.66 14.98 29.48
CA ALA A 382 9.22 13.65 29.06
C ALA A 382 8.06 13.74 28.03
N MET A 383 7.09 14.64 28.23
CA MET A 383 6.04 14.94 27.25
C MET A 383 6.62 15.48 25.94
N ASP A 384 7.50 16.47 25.98
CA ASP A 384 8.13 17.07 24.79
C ASP A 384 8.88 16.00 23.97
N LYS A 385 9.60 15.11 24.65
CA LYS A 385 10.28 13.96 24.02
C LYS A 385 9.29 12.99 23.35
N LEU A 386 8.17 12.68 24.02
CA LEU A 386 7.14 11.79 23.46
C LEU A 386 6.38 12.44 22.30
N LEU A 387 6.14 13.75 22.33
CA LEU A 387 5.55 14.52 21.24
C LEU A 387 6.46 14.51 20.01
N LEU A 388 7.76 14.79 20.18
CA LEU A 388 8.76 14.71 19.11
C LEU A 388 8.88 13.30 18.53
N GLN A 389 8.86 12.26 19.38
CA GLN A 389 8.86 10.87 18.93
C GLN A 389 7.58 10.53 18.13
N THR A 390 6.42 11.01 18.58
CA THR A 390 5.14 10.81 17.89
C THR A 390 5.14 11.49 16.51
N GLN A 391 5.54 12.76 16.45
CA GLN A 391 5.64 13.53 15.20
C GLN A 391 6.61 12.88 14.20
N SER A 392 7.74 12.32 14.68
CA SER A 392 8.69 11.58 13.85
C SER A 392 8.08 10.31 13.25
N LEU A 393 7.34 9.54 14.06
CA LEU A 393 6.65 8.32 13.62
C LEU A 393 5.48 8.65 12.66
N GLU A 394 4.74 9.72 12.90
CA GLU A 394 3.68 10.21 12.00
C GLU A 394 4.24 10.62 10.63
N GLN A 395 5.37 11.34 10.61
CA GLN A 395 6.04 11.73 9.38
C GLN A 395 6.60 10.51 8.62
N ALA A 396 7.15 9.51 9.32
CA ALA A 396 7.57 8.25 8.72
C ALA A 396 6.37 7.46 8.14
N LEU A 397 5.26 7.36 8.86
CA LEU A 397 4.02 6.75 8.37
C LEU A 397 3.45 7.49 7.16
N LYS A 398 3.61 8.81 7.08
CA LYS A 398 3.22 9.64 5.93
C LYS A 398 4.08 9.33 4.69
N THR A 399 5.39 9.16 4.85
CA THR A 399 6.27 8.75 3.73
C THR A 399 6.02 7.32 3.28
N GLU A 400 5.84 6.36 4.21
CA GLU A 400 5.48 4.98 3.88
C GLU A 400 4.15 4.88 3.12
N ARG A 401 3.12 5.62 3.56
CA ARG A 401 1.84 5.73 2.82
C ARG A 401 2.06 6.25 1.39
N HIS A 402 2.95 7.21 1.19
CA HIS A 402 3.25 7.71 -0.16
C HIS A 402 3.92 6.64 -1.02
N ILE A 403 4.98 5.98 -0.51
CA ILE A 403 5.69 4.89 -1.21
C ILE A 403 4.71 3.78 -1.61
N VAL A 404 3.83 3.34 -0.70
CA VAL A 404 2.79 2.34 -1.00
C VAL A 404 1.84 2.80 -2.12
N THR A 405 1.49 4.08 -2.21
CA THR A 405 0.70 4.59 -3.35
C THR A 405 1.47 4.63 -4.67
N GLU A 406 2.80 4.74 -4.64
CA GLU A 406 3.63 4.69 -5.84
C GLU A 406 3.87 3.25 -6.32
N GLU A 407 4.21 2.33 -5.41
CA GLU A 407 4.33 0.91 -5.73
C GLU A 407 3.00 0.33 -6.24
N LYS A 408 1.85 0.77 -5.71
CA LYS A 408 0.54 0.40 -6.26
C LYS A 408 0.38 0.85 -7.72
N LYS A 409 0.84 2.05 -8.09
CA LYS A 409 0.80 2.53 -9.49
C LYS A 409 1.73 1.71 -10.38
N LYS A 410 2.95 1.42 -9.93
CA LYS A 410 3.92 0.57 -10.64
C LYS A 410 3.38 -0.84 -10.87
N LEU A 411 2.73 -1.43 -9.87
CA LEU A 411 2.07 -2.73 -9.98
C LEU A 411 0.95 -2.70 -11.03
N THR A 412 0.07 -1.70 -11.03
CA THR A 412 -0.98 -1.56 -12.05
C THR A 412 -0.41 -1.34 -13.46
N GLN A 413 0.68 -0.58 -13.59
CA GLN A 413 1.41 -0.43 -14.87
C GLN A 413 1.98 -1.76 -15.36
N LEU A 414 2.60 -2.55 -14.47
CA LEU A 414 3.16 -3.87 -14.79
C LEU A 414 2.05 -4.88 -15.16
N GLN A 415 0.92 -4.87 -14.44
CA GLN A 415 -0.26 -5.68 -14.77
C GLN A 415 -0.82 -5.31 -16.16
N HIS A 416 -0.88 -4.02 -16.48
CA HIS A 416 -1.31 -3.57 -17.82
C HIS A 416 -0.32 -4.01 -18.91
N ALA A 417 0.97 -3.83 -18.70
CA ALA A 417 2.02 -4.26 -19.64
C ALA A 417 1.99 -5.78 -19.87
N TYR A 418 1.84 -6.58 -18.82
CA TYR A 418 1.66 -8.03 -18.93
C TYR A 418 0.39 -8.40 -19.71
N THR A 419 -0.72 -7.70 -19.48
CA THR A 419 -1.99 -7.91 -20.20
C THR A 419 -1.85 -7.59 -21.70
N CYS A 420 -1.10 -6.53 -22.06
CA CYS A 420 -0.77 -6.23 -23.45
C CYS A 420 0.10 -7.33 -24.06
N LEU A 421 1.24 -7.68 -23.44
CA LEU A 421 2.12 -8.74 -23.94
C LEU A 421 1.40 -10.08 -24.12
N PHE A 422 0.51 -10.45 -23.18
CA PHE A 422 -0.30 -11.66 -23.29
C PHE A 422 -1.24 -11.59 -24.51
N ARG A 423 -2.01 -10.50 -24.66
CA ARG A 423 -2.90 -10.30 -25.82
C ARG A 423 -2.13 -10.32 -27.14
N ASP A 424 -0.98 -9.65 -27.19
CA ASP A 424 -0.20 -9.50 -28.42
C ASP A 424 0.45 -10.85 -28.81
N TYR A 425 0.83 -11.69 -27.84
CA TYR A 425 1.23 -13.09 -28.06
C TYR A 425 0.06 -13.97 -28.52
N ASP A 426 -1.11 -13.83 -27.91
CA ASP A 426 -2.35 -14.53 -28.29
C ASP A 426 -2.79 -14.20 -29.72
N SER A 427 -2.67 -12.93 -30.12
CA SER A 427 -2.88 -12.46 -31.48
C SER A 427 -1.84 -13.02 -32.44
N LYS A 428 -0.57 -13.07 -32.04
CA LYS A 428 0.51 -13.67 -32.85
C LYS A 428 0.24 -15.16 -33.12
N LEU A 429 -0.08 -15.95 -32.10
CA LEU A 429 -0.42 -17.37 -32.24
C LEU A 429 -1.60 -17.62 -33.18
N LYS A 430 -2.65 -16.79 -33.10
CA LYS A 430 -3.82 -16.89 -34.00
C LYS A 430 -3.47 -16.55 -35.44
N ASN A 431 -2.62 -15.54 -35.67
CA ASN A 431 -2.19 -15.14 -37.01
C ASN A 431 -1.23 -16.16 -37.64
N GLU A 432 -0.23 -16.64 -36.90
CA GLU A 432 0.72 -17.67 -37.39
C GLU A 432 0.02 -19.02 -37.61
N GLY A 433 -0.91 -19.41 -36.72
CA GLY A 433 -1.75 -20.60 -36.92
C GLY A 433 -2.65 -20.49 -38.15
N GLY A 434 -3.17 -19.29 -38.45
CA GLY A 434 -3.95 -19.02 -39.66
C GLY A 434 -3.13 -19.13 -40.95
N ASP A 435 -1.98 -18.47 -41.03
CA ASP A 435 -1.08 -18.55 -42.20
C ASP A 435 -0.63 -19.99 -42.47
N LEU A 436 -0.20 -20.71 -41.43
CA LEU A 436 0.23 -22.10 -41.55
C LEU A 436 -0.93 -23.02 -41.97
N GLY A 437 -2.15 -22.76 -41.49
CA GLY A 437 -3.36 -23.47 -41.91
C GLY A 437 -3.66 -23.26 -43.41
N SER A 438 -3.80 -22.02 -43.86
CA SER A 438 -4.10 -21.72 -45.27
C SER A 438 -3.00 -22.19 -46.23
N ARG A 439 -1.73 -22.18 -45.80
CA ARG A 439 -0.61 -22.72 -46.59
C ARG A 439 -0.57 -24.24 -46.62
N LEU A 440 -1.05 -24.92 -45.58
CA LEU A 440 -1.26 -26.37 -45.58
C LEU A 440 -2.40 -26.74 -46.54
N GLU A 441 -3.55 -26.07 -46.44
CA GLU A 441 -4.68 -26.25 -47.36
C GLU A 441 -4.29 -26.01 -48.83
N GLU A 442 -3.40 -25.04 -49.09
CA GLU A 442 -2.86 -24.79 -50.44
C GLU A 442 -1.91 -25.90 -50.92
N ALA A 443 -1.04 -26.40 -50.05
CA ALA A 443 -0.17 -27.53 -50.35
C ALA A 443 -0.99 -28.81 -50.62
N GLU A 444 -2.05 -29.06 -49.86
CA GLU A 444 -2.98 -30.18 -50.05
C GLU A 444 -3.75 -30.06 -51.37
N ARG A 445 -4.30 -28.87 -51.69
CA ARG A 445 -4.91 -28.59 -53.01
C ARG A 445 -3.92 -28.82 -54.16
N ALA A 446 -2.67 -28.38 -54.01
CA ALA A 446 -1.62 -28.57 -55.02
C ALA A 446 -1.17 -30.04 -55.16
N LEU A 447 -1.24 -30.83 -54.08
CA LEU A 447 -0.99 -32.28 -54.12
C LEU A 447 -2.14 -33.03 -54.81
N ALA A 448 -3.40 -32.66 -54.53
CA ALA A 448 -4.56 -33.23 -55.22
C ALA A 448 -4.49 -33.01 -56.74
N LEU A 449 -4.24 -31.76 -57.18
CA LEU A 449 -4.08 -31.44 -58.60
C LEU A 449 -2.90 -32.18 -59.27
N LYS A 450 -1.83 -32.46 -58.52
CA LYS A 450 -0.72 -33.30 -59.01
C LYS A 450 -1.10 -34.77 -59.09
N GLN A 451 -1.92 -35.27 -58.17
CA GLN A 451 -2.43 -36.64 -58.20
C GLN A 451 -3.36 -36.84 -59.40
N ASP A 452 -4.29 -35.91 -59.64
CA ASP A 452 -5.17 -35.90 -60.83
C ASP A 452 -4.37 -35.92 -62.14
N LEU A 453 -3.27 -35.16 -62.21
CA LEU A 453 -2.38 -35.15 -63.38
C LEU A 453 -1.60 -36.46 -63.52
N ILE A 454 -1.10 -37.03 -62.42
CA ILE A 454 -0.43 -38.33 -62.40
C ILE A 454 -1.37 -39.43 -62.89
N ASP A 455 -2.64 -39.42 -62.49
CA ASP A 455 -3.60 -40.46 -62.86
C ASP A 455 -4.07 -40.34 -64.32
N LYS A 456 -4.21 -39.10 -64.85
CA LYS A 456 -4.39 -38.87 -66.30
C LYS A 456 -3.19 -39.37 -67.11
N LEU A 457 -1.96 -39.08 -66.67
CA LEU A 457 -0.75 -39.56 -67.35
C LEU A 457 -0.63 -41.09 -67.30
N LYS A 458 -1.14 -41.77 -66.27
CA LYS A 458 -1.25 -43.24 -66.25
C LYS A 458 -2.27 -43.74 -67.29
N GLU A 459 -3.44 -43.10 -67.39
CA GLU A 459 -4.48 -43.43 -68.36
C GLU A 459 -3.98 -43.28 -69.80
N GLU A 460 -3.33 -42.15 -70.11
CA GLU A 460 -2.68 -41.89 -71.40
C GLU A 460 -1.59 -42.93 -71.71
N VAL A 461 -0.76 -43.31 -70.73
CA VAL A 461 0.27 -44.35 -70.88
C VAL A 461 -0.36 -45.72 -71.15
N GLU A 462 -1.47 -46.08 -70.49
CA GLU A 462 -2.15 -47.37 -70.74
C GLU A 462 -2.81 -47.40 -72.12
N GLN A 463 -3.41 -46.28 -72.56
CA GLN A 463 -3.94 -46.13 -73.92
C GLN A 463 -2.83 -46.25 -74.98
N GLN A 464 -1.65 -45.67 -74.72
CA GLN A 464 -0.48 -45.80 -75.58
C GLN A 464 0.06 -47.24 -75.62
N LYS A 465 0.06 -47.99 -74.51
CA LYS A 465 0.41 -49.42 -74.52
C LYS A 465 -0.55 -50.25 -75.40
N GLY A 466 -1.86 -50.09 -75.21
CA GLY A 466 -2.85 -50.81 -76.03
C GLY A 466 -2.74 -50.45 -77.52
N SER A 467 -2.30 -49.24 -77.84
CA SER A 467 -1.96 -48.84 -79.22
C SER A 467 -0.68 -49.51 -79.70
N LEU A 468 0.36 -49.59 -78.86
CA LEU A 468 1.65 -50.22 -79.16
C LEU A 468 1.55 -51.74 -79.36
N GLU A 469 0.61 -52.42 -78.71
CA GLU A 469 0.31 -53.85 -78.91
C GLU A 469 -0.11 -54.19 -80.37
N THR A 470 -0.55 -53.20 -81.15
CA THR A 470 -0.82 -53.39 -82.59
C THR A 470 0.46 -53.49 -83.44
N VAL A 471 1.59 -52.94 -82.99
CA VAL A 471 2.83 -52.87 -83.77
C VAL A 471 3.44 -54.26 -84.02
N PRO A 472 3.52 -55.18 -83.03
CA PRO A 472 3.90 -56.58 -83.27
C PRO A 472 3.00 -57.29 -84.28
N VAL A 473 1.69 -57.03 -84.26
CA VAL A 473 0.72 -57.66 -85.17
C VAL A 473 0.94 -57.18 -86.61
N LEU A 474 1.07 -55.87 -86.81
CA LEU A 474 1.38 -55.28 -88.13
C LEU A 474 2.76 -55.68 -88.64
N THR A 475 3.75 -55.84 -87.74
CA THR A 475 5.09 -56.34 -88.09
C THR A 475 5.02 -57.78 -88.59
N ALA A 476 4.35 -58.67 -87.85
CA ALA A 476 4.15 -60.06 -88.28
C ALA A 476 3.36 -60.16 -89.60
N GLN A 477 2.34 -59.31 -89.81
CA GLN A 477 1.61 -59.24 -91.07
C GLN A 477 2.52 -58.82 -92.25
N ALA A 478 3.40 -57.84 -92.04
CA ALA A 478 4.37 -57.43 -93.05
C ALA A 478 5.43 -58.51 -93.35
N GLU A 479 5.86 -59.27 -92.33
CA GLU A 479 6.76 -60.42 -92.49
C GLU A 479 6.11 -61.57 -93.26
N ILE A 480 4.83 -61.86 -93.00
CA ILE A 480 4.06 -62.86 -93.76
C ILE A 480 3.95 -62.43 -95.23
N TYR A 481 3.49 -61.21 -95.53
CA TYR A 481 3.40 -60.75 -96.94
C TYR A 481 4.76 -60.73 -97.65
N LYS A 482 5.85 -60.42 -96.94
CA LYS A 482 7.22 -60.50 -97.46
C LYS A 482 7.62 -61.96 -97.77
N SER A 483 7.26 -62.91 -96.90
CA SER A 483 7.48 -64.34 -97.11
C SER A 483 6.69 -64.85 -98.31
N ASP A 484 5.39 -64.54 -98.39
CA ASP A 484 4.51 -64.94 -99.48
C ASP A 484 4.99 -64.39 -100.83
N PHE A 485 5.39 -63.10 -100.87
CA PHE A 485 5.94 -62.49 -102.08
C PHE A 485 7.25 -63.16 -102.53
N LEU A 486 8.14 -63.53 -101.59
CA LEU A 486 9.38 -64.24 -101.91
C LEU A 486 9.11 -65.66 -102.42
N ALA A 487 8.20 -66.40 -101.80
CA ALA A 487 7.81 -67.74 -102.22
C ALA A 487 7.14 -67.73 -103.60
N GLU A 488 6.25 -66.78 -103.87
CA GLU A 488 5.61 -66.59 -105.18
C GLU A 488 6.62 -66.15 -106.25
N ARG A 489 7.63 -65.35 -105.89
CA ARG A 489 8.73 -65.00 -106.80
C ARG A 489 9.59 -66.22 -107.14
N GLU A 490 9.96 -67.02 -106.14
CA GLU A 490 10.71 -68.27 -106.33
C GLU A 490 9.91 -69.28 -107.17
N ALA A 491 8.59 -69.37 -106.97
CA ALA A 491 7.70 -70.20 -107.80
C ALA A 491 7.66 -69.72 -109.26
N ARG A 492 7.64 -68.40 -109.50
CA ARG A 492 7.72 -67.80 -110.85
C ARG A 492 9.09 -67.98 -111.51
N GLU A 493 10.18 -67.86 -110.75
CA GLU A 493 11.54 -68.15 -111.21
C GLU A 493 11.66 -69.62 -111.66
N LYS A 494 11.20 -70.57 -110.82
CA LYS A 494 11.14 -72.00 -111.16
C LYS A 494 10.21 -72.31 -112.35
N LEU A 495 9.11 -71.58 -112.51
CA LEU A 495 8.22 -71.72 -113.67
C LEU A 495 8.89 -71.21 -114.95
N ASN A 496 9.63 -70.10 -114.88
CA ASN A 496 10.35 -69.56 -116.03
C ASN A 496 11.54 -70.45 -116.44
N GLN A 497 12.28 -71.00 -115.47
CA GLN A 497 13.31 -72.01 -115.72
C GLN A 497 12.74 -73.21 -116.50
N LYS A 498 11.64 -73.81 -116.03
CA LYS A 498 10.95 -74.90 -116.75
C LYS A 498 10.42 -74.50 -118.12
N LYS A 499 9.98 -73.26 -118.29
CA LYS A 499 9.57 -72.72 -119.60
C LYS A 499 10.76 -72.63 -120.54
N GLU A 500 11.92 -72.17 -120.08
CA GLU A 500 13.16 -72.09 -120.87
C GLU A 500 13.68 -73.48 -121.23
N GLU A 501 13.68 -74.44 -120.30
CA GLU A 501 13.98 -75.86 -120.56
C GLU A 501 13.09 -76.45 -121.67
N LEU A 502 11.76 -76.22 -121.60
CA LEU A 502 10.80 -76.70 -122.60
C LEU A 502 10.92 -75.95 -123.94
N GLN A 503 11.25 -74.66 -123.92
CA GLN A 503 11.51 -73.85 -125.11
C GLN A 503 12.79 -74.34 -125.83
N GLU A 504 13.82 -74.73 -125.08
CA GLU A 504 15.03 -75.34 -125.62
C GLU A 504 14.74 -76.74 -126.20
N GLN A 505 14.04 -77.61 -125.47
CA GLN A 505 13.62 -78.93 -125.97
C GLN A 505 12.80 -78.82 -127.26
N LEU A 506 11.88 -77.86 -127.36
CA LEU A 506 11.13 -77.58 -128.59
C LEU A 506 12.05 -77.12 -129.73
N THR A 507 13.04 -76.28 -129.43
CA THR A 507 14.02 -75.78 -130.41
C THR A 507 14.90 -76.92 -130.91
N GLN A 508 15.43 -77.76 -130.02
CA GLN A 508 16.17 -78.97 -130.35
C GLN A 508 15.33 -79.91 -131.24
N ALA A 509 14.07 -80.18 -130.87
CA ALA A 509 13.15 -81.00 -131.67
C ALA A 509 12.86 -80.41 -133.06
N LEU A 510 12.73 -79.07 -133.18
CA LEU A 510 12.58 -78.40 -134.48
C LEU A 510 13.85 -78.52 -135.33
N THR A 511 15.05 -78.36 -134.74
CA THR A 511 16.31 -78.57 -135.48
C THR A 511 16.50 -80.02 -135.92
N GLU A 512 16.06 -81.00 -135.12
CA GLU A 512 16.08 -82.42 -135.50
C GLU A 512 15.07 -82.72 -136.62
N ILE A 513 13.86 -82.14 -136.56
CA ILE A 513 12.88 -82.21 -137.66
C ILE A 513 13.46 -81.63 -138.95
N ASP A 514 14.14 -80.49 -138.90
CA ASP A 514 14.76 -79.88 -140.09
C ASP A 514 16.00 -80.66 -140.58
N ARG A 515 16.78 -81.26 -139.67
CA ARG A 515 17.85 -82.22 -140.00
C ARG A 515 17.28 -83.43 -140.74
N LEU A 516 16.18 -84.00 -140.25
CA LEU A 516 15.47 -85.12 -140.89
C LEU A 516 14.80 -84.72 -142.21
N LYS A 517 14.34 -83.48 -142.39
CA LYS A 517 13.90 -82.95 -143.72
C LYS A 517 15.08 -82.81 -144.69
N GLN A 518 16.24 -82.37 -144.22
CA GLN A 518 17.46 -82.31 -145.04
C GLN A 518 17.92 -83.71 -145.45
N GLU A 519 17.84 -84.71 -144.55
CA GLU A 519 18.04 -86.12 -144.91
C GLU A 519 16.97 -86.64 -145.88
N ALA A 520 15.70 -86.32 -145.68
CA ALA A 520 14.63 -86.76 -146.58
C ALA A 520 14.80 -86.18 -147.99
N THR A 521 15.23 -84.91 -148.10
CA THR A 521 15.55 -84.29 -149.40
C THR A 521 16.87 -84.77 -149.99
N SER A 522 17.87 -85.16 -149.18
CA SER A 522 19.10 -85.80 -149.69
C SER A 522 18.84 -87.23 -150.18
N ARG A 523 18.01 -88.01 -149.47
CA ARG A 523 17.49 -89.32 -149.92
C ARG A 523 16.69 -89.18 -151.22
N ALA A 524 15.73 -88.25 -151.28
CA ALA A 524 14.95 -87.99 -152.50
C ALA A 524 15.81 -87.55 -153.69
N ARG A 525 16.86 -86.74 -153.47
CA ARG A 525 17.87 -86.42 -154.51
C ARG A 525 18.66 -87.66 -154.95
N MET A 526 19.03 -88.54 -154.02
CA MET A 526 19.73 -89.80 -154.35
C MET A 526 18.83 -90.76 -155.14
N GLU A 527 17.54 -90.83 -154.81
CA GLU A 527 16.54 -91.61 -155.55
C GLU A 527 16.26 -91.01 -156.94
N GLN A 528 16.19 -89.68 -157.06
CA GLN A 528 16.11 -88.99 -158.35
C GLN A 528 17.35 -89.25 -159.22
N MET A 529 18.53 -89.42 -158.61
CA MET A 529 19.77 -89.80 -159.31
C MET A 529 19.71 -91.26 -159.80
N LYS A 530 19.17 -92.18 -158.98
CA LYS A 530 18.94 -93.59 -159.37
C LYS A 530 17.92 -93.72 -160.51
N ARG A 531 16.91 -92.86 -160.58
CA ARG A 531 15.85 -92.88 -161.63
C ARG A 531 16.28 -92.34 -163.02
N ARG A 532 17.59 -92.21 -163.31
CA ARG A 532 18.10 -91.69 -164.59
C ARG A 532 18.86 -92.71 -165.46
N HIS A 533 18.97 -93.98 -165.04
CA HIS A 533 19.80 -94.98 -165.73
C HIS A 533 19.21 -96.41 -165.74
N LEU A 534 17.94 -96.61 -166.15
CA LEU A 534 17.41 -97.92 -166.58
C LEU A 534 16.05 -97.79 -167.30
N GLU A 535 15.85 -98.61 -168.36
CA GLU A 535 14.87 -98.54 -169.49
C GLU A 535 15.40 -97.68 -170.68
N ASP A 536 15.09 -97.94 -171.96
CA ASP A 536 14.09 -98.81 -172.63
C ASP A 536 14.77 -99.97 -173.43
N PHE A 537 14.14 -101.00 -174.06
CA PHE A 537 12.91 -101.14 -174.88
C PHE A 537 12.59 -102.68 -175.10
N PRO A 538 11.43 -103.14 -175.66
CA PRO A 538 10.21 -103.57 -174.95
C PRO A 538 9.74 -105.05 -175.16
N GLY A 539 8.66 -105.48 -174.46
CA GLY A 539 7.58 -106.28 -175.12
C GLY A 539 6.83 -107.42 -174.37
N ARG A 540 5.48 -107.39 -174.44
CA ARG A 540 4.46 -108.48 -174.30
C ARG A 540 4.23 -109.07 -172.87
N ALA A 541 3.06 -109.01 -172.19
CA ALA A 541 1.60 -109.07 -172.49
C ALA A 541 0.99 -110.51 -172.52
N PRO A 542 -0.22 -110.75 -171.95
CA PRO A 542 -1.45 -110.54 -172.74
C PRO A 542 -2.73 -110.03 -172.01
N LEU A 543 -3.47 -109.17 -172.73
CA LEU A 543 -4.94 -109.05 -172.92
C LEU A 543 -5.96 -109.68 -171.94
N ILE A 544 -6.95 -108.87 -171.51
CA ILE A 544 -8.43 -109.11 -171.59
C ILE A 544 -9.20 -107.77 -171.41
N PRO A 545 -10.43 -107.54 -171.96
CA PRO A 545 -10.99 -106.19 -172.14
C PRO A 545 -12.38 -105.97 -171.39
N PRO A 546 -13.36 -105.11 -171.80
CA PRO A 546 -13.99 -104.13 -170.88
C PRO A 546 -15.55 -104.28 -170.73
N PRO A 547 -16.32 -103.37 -170.06
CA PRO A 547 -16.84 -102.14 -170.73
C PRO A 547 -17.22 -100.90 -169.84
N GLN A 548 -17.31 -99.72 -170.49
CA GLN A 548 -18.28 -98.58 -170.30
C GLN A 548 -18.46 -97.80 -168.96
N GLY A 549 -18.60 -96.44 -169.05
CA GLY A 549 -19.05 -95.54 -167.95
C GLY A 549 -18.61 -94.07 -168.10
N VAL A 550 -19.44 -93.07 -167.73
CA VAL A 550 -19.71 -91.87 -168.58
C VAL A 550 -20.02 -90.52 -167.83
N TYR A 551 -19.66 -89.38 -168.45
CA TYR A 551 -20.13 -87.95 -168.23
C TYR A 551 -19.48 -87.03 -167.12
N PRO A 552 -19.67 -85.66 -167.07
CA PRO A 552 -18.53 -84.69 -167.06
C PRO A 552 -18.51 -83.55 -165.96
N GLY A 553 -17.69 -82.50 -166.15
CA GLY A 553 -17.61 -81.21 -165.37
C GLY A 553 -18.61 -80.11 -165.84
N PRO A 554 -18.30 -78.77 -165.96
CA PRO A 554 -17.11 -77.92 -165.63
C PRO A 554 -17.48 -76.76 -164.61
N ALA A 555 -17.23 -75.42 -164.65
CA ALA A 555 -16.57 -74.43 -165.55
C ALA A 555 -16.30 -72.99 -164.94
N PHE A 556 -15.37 -72.22 -165.56
CA PHE A 556 -15.30 -70.73 -165.85
C PHE A 556 -15.43 -69.53 -164.83
N ASN A 557 -14.36 -68.69 -164.82
CA ASN A 557 -14.24 -67.20 -165.01
C ASN A 557 -14.85 -66.05 -164.12
N THR A 558 -14.00 -65.02 -163.89
CA THR A 558 -14.27 -63.56 -163.65
C THR A 558 -14.82 -63.02 -162.29
N VAL A 559 -14.85 -61.68 -162.14
CA VAL A 559 -14.68 -60.83 -160.91
C VAL A 559 -15.19 -59.38 -161.22
N PRO A 560 -15.59 -58.42 -160.32
CA PRO A 560 -15.95 -58.35 -158.87
C PRO A 560 -17.42 -57.80 -158.68
N PRO A 561 -17.81 -56.74 -157.87
CA PRO A 561 -17.47 -56.25 -156.51
C PRO A 561 -18.67 -55.93 -155.54
N ALA A 562 -18.39 -55.73 -154.23
CA ALA A 562 -19.07 -54.78 -153.29
C ALA A 562 -20.58 -55.01 -152.88
N PRO A 563 -21.24 -54.16 -152.05
CA PRO A 563 -20.96 -53.91 -150.61
C PRO A 563 -22.22 -53.81 -149.67
N SER A 564 -21.97 -53.46 -148.38
CA SER A 564 -22.79 -52.61 -147.46
C SER A 564 -23.86 -53.16 -146.49
N PHE A 565 -23.75 -52.67 -145.24
CA PHE A 565 -24.80 -52.40 -144.22
C PHE A 565 -25.56 -53.59 -143.56
N ARG A 566 -26.11 -53.49 -142.33
CA ARG A 566 -26.22 -52.36 -141.36
C ARG A 566 -26.32 -52.86 -139.89
N SER A 567 -25.79 -52.09 -138.93
CA SER A 567 -26.41 -51.72 -137.62
C SER A 567 -26.85 -52.82 -136.60
N GLN A 568 -27.07 -52.57 -135.29
CA GLN A 568 -26.86 -51.42 -134.37
C GLN A 568 -26.75 -51.99 -132.93
N GLY A 569 -26.32 -51.24 -131.90
CA GLY A 569 -26.01 -49.81 -131.85
C GLY A 569 -25.53 -49.32 -130.48
N LEU A 570 -25.58 -48.01 -130.27
CA LEU A 570 -25.21 -47.28 -129.05
C LEU A 570 -26.29 -46.25 -128.71
N LEU A 571 -26.41 -45.89 -127.43
CA LEU A 571 -27.01 -44.64 -126.96
C LEU A 571 -26.14 -44.06 -125.82
N PRO A 572 -25.69 -42.80 -125.92
CA PRO A 572 -25.05 -42.04 -124.83
C PRO A 572 -25.96 -40.92 -124.28
N VAL A 573 -25.39 -40.02 -123.46
CA VAL A 573 -25.94 -38.80 -122.80
C VAL A 573 -26.47 -39.03 -121.38
N GLY A 574 -25.97 -38.25 -120.40
CA GLY A 574 -26.38 -38.33 -118.99
C GLY A 574 -25.40 -37.66 -117.99
N ASP A 575 -25.31 -36.33 -118.06
CA ASP A 575 -24.50 -35.42 -117.21
C ASP A 575 -24.55 -35.66 -115.67
N GLN A 576 -23.37 -35.79 -115.03
CA GLN A 576 -22.98 -35.08 -113.78
C GLN A 576 -21.60 -35.49 -113.22
N GLY A 577 -20.93 -34.57 -112.52
CA GLY A 577 -20.21 -34.90 -111.27
C GLY A 577 -18.67 -34.87 -111.25
N ALA A 578 -18.11 -33.75 -110.79
CA ALA A 578 -16.84 -33.61 -110.05
C ALA A 578 -15.56 -34.29 -110.59
N VAL A 579 -14.69 -33.47 -111.18
CA VAL A 579 -13.25 -33.74 -111.30
C VAL A 579 -12.62 -33.91 -109.92
N ARG A 580 -11.70 -34.88 -109.78
CA ARG A 580 -10.76 -34.98 -108.66
C ARG A 580 -9.85 -33.74 -108.66
N ALA A 581 -10.17 -32.75 -107.84
CA ALA A 581 -9.18 -31.77 -107.43
C ALA A 581 -8.09 -32.51 -106.64
N GLU A 582 -6.82 -32.25 -106.96
CA GLU A 582 -5.75 -32.63 -106.06
C GLU A 582 -5.72 -31.63 -104.90
N GLU A 583 -5.53 -32.12 -103.68
CA GLU A 583 -5.24 -31.27 -102.53
C GLU A 583 -3.84 -30.67 -102.73
N LEU A 584 -3.78 -29.48 -103.32
CA LEU A 584 -2.60 -28.64 -103.18
C LEU A 584 -2.39 -28.39 -101.68
N PRO A 585 -1.17 -28.56 -101.13
CA PRO A 585 -0.89 -28.20 -99.76
C PRO A 585 -1.24 -26.74 -99.50
N ASP A 586 -1.88 -26.46 -98.37
CA ASP A 586 -2.24 -25.10 -97.99
C ASP A 586 -0.97 -24.39 -97.47
N LEU A 587 -0.25 -23.74 -98.39
CA LEU A 587 1.08 -23.14 -98.18
C LEU A 587 0.97 -21.82 -97.39
N CYS A 588 0.54 -21.94 -96.14
CA CYS A 588 0.24 -20.85 -95.22
C CYS A 588 1.39 -20.59 -94.23
N CYS A 589 1.78 -19.33 -94.06
CA CYS A 589 2.71 -18.95 -92.99
C CYS A 589 2.05 -19.11 -91.61
N PRO A 590 2.59 -19.91 -90.67
CA PRO A 590 1.94 -20.18 -89.38
C PRO A 590 1.92 -18.98 -88.42
N LYS A 591 2.73 -17.93 -88.64
CA LYS A 591 2.76 -16.72 -87.79
C LYS A 591 1.69 -15.70 -88.15
N CYS A 592 1.31 -15.59 -89.43
CA CYS A 592 0.44 -14.52 -89.95
C CYS A 592 -0.66 -14.97 -90.93
N GLN A 593 -0.73 -16.26 -91.27
CA GLN A 593 -1.72 -16.88 -92.16
C GLN A 593 -1.70 -16.35 -93.61
N TYR A 594 -0.56 -15.82 -94.06
CA TYR A 594 -0.33 -15.50 -95.46
C TYR A 594 -0.25 -16.78 -96.32
N GLN A 595 -1.16 -16.92 -97.30
CA GLN A 595 -1.09 -17.95 -98.34
C GLN A 595 -0.07 -17.56 -99.42
N ALA A 596 0.93 -18.42 -99.63
CA ALA A 596 1.85 -18.32 -100.75
C ALA A 596 1.37 -19.23 -101.92
N PRO A 597 1.58 -18.82 -103.19
CA PRO A 597 1.21 -19.63 -104.36
C PRO A 597 2.15 -20.83 -104.61
N ASP A 598 3.33 -20.84 -103.97
CA ASP A 598 4.38 -21.84 -104.15
C ASP A 598 5.30 -21.91 -102.90
N MET A 599 6.13 -22.95 -102.83
CA MET A 599 6.98 -23.24 -101.66
C MET A 599 8.13 -22.25 -101.49
N ASP A 600 8.72 -21.75 -102.58
CA ASP A 600 9.85 -20.81 -102.51
C ASP A 600 9.37 -19.44 -101.99
N THR A 601 8.21 -18.99 -102.47
CA THR A 601 7.53 -17.79 -101.95
C THR A 601 7.15 -17.95 -100.47
N LEU A 602 6.68 -19.13 -100.04
CA LEU A 602 6.45 -19.39 -98.61
C LEU A 602 7.76 -19.33 -97.80
N GLN A 603 8.83 -19.94 -98.30
CA GLN A 603 10.09 -20.07 -97.59
C GLN A 603 10.82 -18.72 -97.44
N ILE A 604 10.73 -17.84 -98.45
CA ILE A 604 11.16 -16.44 -98.35
C ILE A 604 10.33 -15.70 -97.30
N HIS A 605 9.00 -15.76 -97.41
CA HIS A 605 8.10 -15.07 -96.49
C HIS A 605 8.31 -15.50 -95.04
N VAL A 606 8.49 -16.80 -94.76
CA VAL A 606 8.74 -17.32 -93.41
C VAL A 606 10.08 -16.84 -92.85
N MET A 607 11.10 -16.63 -93.70
CA MET A 607 12.40 -16.09 -93.30
C MET A 607 12.29 -14.66 -92.76
N ASP A 608 11.55 -13.80 -93.47
CA ASP A 608 11.31 -12.41 -93.07
C ASP A 608 10.29 -12.32 -91.93
N CYS A 609 9.27 -13.18 -91.94
CA CYS A 609 8.19 -13.15 -90.95
C CYS A 609 8.60 -13.71 -89.58
N ILE A 610 9.67 -14.50 -89.45
CA ILE A 610 10.14 -15.01 -88.14
C ILE A 610 10.86 -13.94 -87.31
N GLN A 611 11.34 -12.84 -87.91
CA GLN A 611 11.86 -11.66 -87.20
C GLN A 611 10.74 -10.86 -86.47
#